data_AF-A0AAJ2NSF7-F1
#
_entry.id   AF-A0AAJ2NSF7-F1
#
_cell.length_a   1.000
_cell.length_b   1.000
_cell.length_c   1.000
_cell.angle_alpha   90.00
_cell.angle_beta   90.00
_cell.angle_gamma   90.00
#
_symmetry.space_group_name_H-M   'P 1'
#
loop_
_entity.id
_entity.type
_entity.pdbx_description
1 polymer ?
#
loop_
_entity_poly.entity_id
_entity_poly.type
_entity_poly.pdbx_seq_one_letter_code
_entity_poly.pdbx_strand_id
1 'polypeptide(L)' 'YFENSYQKALQAFTLNQTVSSAKVAKTVLDELIEANGEYWPELH' A
#
# COMPACT_ATOMS: atom_id res chain seq x y z
N TYR A 1 8.54 3.87 -6.03
CA TYR A 1 9.03 4.65 -7.18
C TYR A 1 9.35 3.79 -8.41
N PHE A 2 10.04 2.65 -8.27
CA PHE A 2 10.56 1.92 -9.45
C PHE A 2 9.55 1.18 -10.33
N GLU A 3 8.36 0.81 -9.81
CA GLU A 3 7.37 0.07 -10.61
C GLU A 3 5.93 0.60 -10.49
N ASN A 4 5.68 1.56 -9.59
CA ASN A 4 4.35 2.15 -9.36
C ASN A 4 3.20 1.14 -9.32
N SER A 5 3.43 -0.06 -8.75
CA SER A 5 2.45 -1.13 -8.74
C SER A 5 1.71 -1.20 -7.40
N TYR A 6 0.39 -1.01 -7.44
CA TYR A 6 -0.49 -1.17 -6.29
C TYR A 6 -0.40 -2.59 -5.72
N GLN A 7 -0.38 -3.59 -6.60
CA GLN A 7 -0.35 -5.00 -6.20
C GLN A 7 0.92 -5.36 -5.42
N LYS A 8 2.08 -4.82 -5.81
CA LYS A 8 3.33 -5.02 -5.08
C LYS A 8 3.33 -4.30 -3.73
N ALA A 9 2.79 -3.08 -3.67
CA ALA A 9 2.63 -2.38 -2.41
C ALA A 9 1.72 -3.16 -1.44
N LEU A 10 0.61 -3.71 -1.93
CA LEU A 10 -0.29 -4.54 -1.13
C LEU A 10 0.36 -5.84 -0.65
N GLN A 11 1.16 -6.51 -1.49
CA GLN A 11 1.92 -7.69 -1.10
C GLN A 11 2.93 -7.36 0.01
N ALA A 12 3.64 -6.24 -0.09
CA ALA A 12 4.57 -5.80 0.95
C ALA A 12 3.87 -5.53 2.28
N PHE A 13 2.69 -4.89 2.25
CA PHE A 13 1.87 -4.67 3.46
C PHE A 13 1.34 -5.96 4.06
N THR A 14 0.94 -6.92 3.22
CA THR A 14 0.42 -8.23 3.67
C THR A 14 1.52 -9.11 4.28
N LEU A 15 2.78 -8.93 3.86
CA LEU A 15 3.94 -9.63 4.43
C LEU A 15 4.44 -9.01 5.74
N ASN A 16 3.92 -7.85 6.15
CA ASN A 16 4.33 -7.20 7.38
C ASN A 16 3.77 -7.93 8.61
N GLN A 17 4.66 -8.33 9.54
CA GLN A 17 4.28 -9.03 10.76
C GLN A 17 3.35 -8.23 11.69
N THR A 18 3.31 -6.90 11.56
CA THR A 18 2.39 -6.03 12.33
C THR A 18 0.98 -5.98 11.74
N VAL A 19 0.80 -6.42 10.49
CA VAL A 19 -0.48 -6.39 9.79
C VAL A 19 -0.97 -7.82 9.61
N SER A 20 -1.70 -8.32 10.59
CA SER A 20 -2.15 -9.71 10.65
C SER A 20 -3.28 -10.09 9.68
N SER A 21 -3.74 -9.15 8.84
CA SER A 21 -4.86 -9.36 7.93
C SER A 21 -4.65 -8.66 6.59
N ALA A 22 -4.76 -9.43 5.51
CA ALA A 22 -4.71 -8.90 4.14
C ALA A 22 -5.82 -7.85 3.86
N LYS A 23 -6.97 -7.97 4.53
CA LYS A 23 -8.06 -6.99 4.41
C LYS A 23 -7.70 -5.66 5.07
N VAL A 24 -7.04 -5.73 6.23
CA VAL A 24 -6.54 -4.54 6.94
C VAL A 24 -5.38 -3.92 6.16
N ALA A 25 -4.46 -4.74 5.62
CA ALA A 25 -3.38 -4.30 4.74
C ALA A 25 -3.88 -3.46 3.56
N LYS A 26 -4.95 -3.91 2.89
CA LYS A 26 -5.59 -3.17 1.79
C LYS A 26 -6.14 -1.82 2.25
N THR A 27 -6.89 -1.83 3.35
CA THR A 27 -7.53 -0.62 3.88
C THR A 27 -6.49 0.44 4.26
N VAL A 28 -5.42 0.02 4.96
CA VAL A 28 -4.32 0.90 5.36
C VAL A 28 -3.55 1.43 4.14
N LEU A 29 -3.33 0.59 3.12
CA LEU A 29 -2.66 1.05 1.89
C LEU A 29 -3.51 2.12 1.16
N ASP A 30 -4.82 1.92 1.06
CA ASP A 30 -5.73 2.87 0.43
C ASP A 30 -5.73 4.22 1.18
N GLU A 31 -5.80 4.19 2.53
CA GLU A 31 -5.72 5.38 3.38
C GLU A 31 -4.37 6.12 3.27
N LEU A 32 -3.27 5.37 3.15
CA LEU A 32 -1.94 5.95 2.97
C LEU A 32 -1.78 6.59 1.59
N ILE A 33 -2.37 6.02 0.54
CA ILE A 33 -2.37 6.62 -0.80
C ILE A 33 -3.14 7.95 -0.78
N GLU A 34 -4.31 7.99 -0.14
CA GLU A 34 -5.10 9.22 0.00
C GLU A 34 -4.34 10.29 0.81
N ALA A 35 -3.76 9.91 1.94
CA ALA A 35 -3.04 10.83 2.82
C ALA A 35 -1.70 11.34 2.25
N ASN A 36 -1.04 10.55 1.38
CA ASN A 36 0.28 10.87 0.84
C ASN A 36 0.26 11.18 -0.67
N GLY A 37 -0.91 11.43 -1.27
CA GLY A 37 -1.05 11.59 -2.72
C GLY A 37 -0.13 12.65 -3.36
N GLU A 38 0.27 13.69 -2.62
CA GLU A 38 1.21 14.72 -3.11
C GLU A 38 2.70 14.29 -3.03
N TYR A 39 3.00 13.26 -2.22
CA TYR A 39 4.35 12.78 -1.95
C TYR A 39 4.66 11.43 -2.61
N TRP A 40 3.64 10.62 -2.87
CA TRP A 40 3.77 9.31 -3.47
C TRP A 40 3.54 9.35 -4.97
N PRO A 41 4.27 8.54 -5.76
CA PRO A 41 3.95 8.39 -7.18
C PRO A 41 2.61 7.68 -7.34
N GLU A 42 1.87 8.00 -8.39
CA GLU A 42 0.61 7.31 -8.72
C GLU A 42 0.87 5.80 -8.88
N LEU A 43 0.01 4.99 -8.24
CA LEU A 43 0.08 3.53 -8.29
C LEU A 43 -0.96 3.00 -9.29
N HIS A 44 -0.54 2.07 -10.16
CA HIS A 44 -1.34 1.36 -11.16
C HIS A 44 -1.53 -0.12 -10.80
#